data_AF-A0A5N3V387-F1
#
_entry.id   AF-A0A5N3V387-F1
#
_cell.length_a   1.000
_cell.length_b   1.000
_cell.length_c   1.000
_cell.angle_alpha   90.00
_cell.angle_beta   90.00
_cell.angle_gamma   90.00
#
_symmetry.space_group_name_H-M   'P 1'
#
loop_
_entity.id
_entity.type
_entity.pdbx_description
1 polymer ?
#
loop_
_entity_poly.entity_id
_entity_poly.type
_entity_poly.pdbx_seq_one_letter_code
_entity_poly.pdbx_strand_id
1 'polypeptide(L)'
;DCQAFHTPELHRRLRVRLWVSTAVLALIPLLLLVPTCARWFPVPWPVVLAFALLALLFFACWFSSYGFTRRWNCVLMRNHEILQQPVRLERLASLMLKEALAFIDRYKRGPFLLFISFLHVHTPLITREKFVGHSKFGLYGDNVEEMDWMVGKVLEALDRERLANHTLVYFTSDNGGRLEAQDGSRQLGGWNGRYKGGRGMGGWEGGIRVPGIFRWPTVLEAGKVIDEPTSLMDIFPTLSYIGGGILPPGRVIDGRNLMPLLEGRASRSEHEFLFHYCGASLHTARWYQKDCATVWKVHFVTPKFSPEGAGACYGSGVCPCSGDVTFHDPPLLFDISRDPSESRPLSPDNEASFDSVVKTVEAAVRRHRGTLTPVPQQLSTFNTLWKPWLQPCCGTFPFCGCDRADDIVSAAW
;
A
#
# COMPACT_ATOMS: atom_id res chain seq x y z
N ASP A 1 8.20 -9.57 -6.72
CA ASP A 1 8.02 -9.54 -8.20
C ASP A 1 9.21 -9.02 -8.97
N CYS A 2 9.78 -7.87 -8.59
CA CYS A 2 10.82 -7.22 -9.39
C CYS A 2 12.26 -7.66 -9.12
N GLN A 3 12.49 -8.46 -8.07
CA GLN A 3 13.82 -9.00 -7.75
C GLN A 3 14.25 -10.04 -8.77
N ALA A 4 15.52 -10.00 -9.17
CA ALA A 4 16.05 -10.87 -10.22
C ALA A 4 16.10 -12.35 -9.84
N PHE A 5 16.42 -12.65 -8.58
CA PHE A 5 16.73 -13.99 -8.10
C PHE A 5 15.60 -14.64 -7.29
N HIS A 6 14.46 -13.95 -7.15
CA HIS A 6 13.30 -14.48 -6.43
C HIS A 6 12.14 -14.77 -7.37
N THR A 7 11.38 -15.82 -7.08
CA THR A 7 10.15 -16.11 -7.81
C THR A 7 9.12 -15.01 -7.53
N PRO A 8 8.36 -14.53 -8.54
CA PRO A 8 7.32 -13.55 -8.27
C PRO A 8 6.27 -14.06 -7.26
N GLU A 9 5.74 -13.16 -6.45
CA GLU A 9 4.62 -13.43 -5.54
C GLU A 9 3.28 -13.34 -6.25
N LEU A 10 3.21 -12.58 -7.36
CA LEU A 10 1.99 -12.48 -8.16
C LEU A 10 1.44 -13.88 -8.53
N HIS A 11 0.23 -14.15 -8.05
CA HIS A 11 -0.48 -15.42 -8.26
C HIS A 11 0.36 -16.67 -7.93
N ARG A 12 1.30 -16.59 -6.98
CA ARG A 12 2.23 -17.69 -6.62
C ARG A 12 1.54 -19.03 -6.46
N ARG A 13 0.45 -19.10 -5.68
CA ARG A 13 -0.33 -20.34 -5.47
C ARG A 13 -0.88 -20.92 -6.77
N LEU A 14 -1.44 -20.08 -7.64
CA LEU A 14 -1.95 -20.50 -8.95
C LEU A 14 -0.83 -20.99 -9.86
N ARG A 15 0.31 -20.28 -9.91
CA ARG A 15 1.46 -20.69 -10.72
C ARG A 15 2.07 -22.01 -10.27
N VAL A 16 2.15 -22.25 -8.96
CA VAL A 16 2.57 -23.56 -8.42
C VAL A 16 1.61 -24.66 -8.89
N ARG A 17 0.29 -24.44 -8.83
CA ARG A 17 -0.70 -25.39 -9.34
C ARG A 17 -0.53 -25.63 -10.84
N LEU A 18 -0.37 -24.58 -11.65
CA LEU A 18 -0.16 -24.68 -13.09
C LEU A 18 1.12 -25.44 -13.45
N TRP A 19 2.21 -25.22 -12.70
CA TRP A 19 3.45 -25.98 -12.82
C TRP A 19 3.24 -27.46 -12.51
N VAL A 20 2.60 -27.78 -11.39
CA VAL A 20 2.27 -29.17 -11.02
C VAL A 20 1.38 -29.82 -12.08
N SER A 21 0.34 -29.13 -12.55
CA SER A 21 -0.52 -29.62 -13.63
C SER A 21 0.26 -29.86 -14.93
N THR A 22 1.22 -28.98 -15.26
CA THR A 22 2.09 -29.18 -16.43
C THR A 22 2.96 -30.42 -16.27
N ALA A 23 3.55 -30.62 -15.09
CA ALA A 23 4.37 -31.79 -14.81
C ALA A 23 3.54 -33.08 -14.91
N VAL A 24 2.32 -33.10 -14.36
CA VAL A 24 1.41 -34.25 -14.48
C VAL A 24 1.04 -34.52 -15.94
N LEU A 25 0.69 -33.48 -16.73
CA LEU A 25 0.38 -33.64 -18.15
C LEU A 25 1.58 -34.13 -18.97
N ALA A 26 2.79 -33.68 -18.64
CA ALA A 26 4.03 -34.11 -19.30
C ALA A 26 4.43 -35.55 -18.95
N LEU A 27 4.00 -36.09 -17.79
CA LEU A 27 4.22 -37.49 -17.44
C LEU A 27 3.39 -38.46 -18.30
N ILE A 28 2.22 -38.04 -18.79
CA ILE A 28 1.34 -38.90 -19.61
C ILE A 28 2.05 -39.42 -20.87
N PRO A 29 2.62 -38.58 -21.77
CA PRO A 29 3.33 -39.08 -22.93
C PRO A 29 4.58 -39.89 -22.55
N LEU A 30 5.28 -39.55 -21.46
CA LEU A 30 6.42 -40.33 -20.95
C LEU A 30 6.00 -41.74 -20.51
N LEU A 31 4.88 -41.87 -19.79
CA LEU A 31 4.34 -43.16 -19.37
C LEU A 31 3.85 -43.98 -20.57
N LEU A 32 3.32 -43.36 -21.61
CA LEU A 32 2.92 -44.03 -22.85
C LEU A 32 4.13 -44.51 -23.69
N LEU A 33 5.31 -43.91 -23.52
CA LEU A 33 6.55 -44.38 -24.13
C LEU A 33 7.08 -45.66 -23.47
N VAL A 34 6.80 -45.90 -22.19
CA VAL A 34 7.31 -47.08 -21.46
C VAL A 34 6.83 -48.41 -22.07
N PRO A 35 5.51 -48.67 -22.30
CA PRO A 35 5.05 -49.90 -22.95
C PRO A 35 5.55 -50.03 -24.40
N THR A 36 5.70 -48.90 -25.09
CA THR A 36 6.16 -48.84 -26.49
C THR A 36 7.63 -49.27 -26.58
N CYS A 37 8.48 -48.80 -25.67
CA CYS A 37 9.89 -49.18 -25.58
C CYS A 37 10.06 -50.61 -25.02
N ALA A 38 9.23 -51.01 -24.05
CA ALA A 38 9.27 -52.33 -23.42
C ALA A 38 8.57 -53.44 -24.25
N ARG A 39 7.96 -53.08 -25.39
CA ARG A 39 7.20 -53.97 -26.30
C ARG A 39 6.04 -54.72 -25.62
N TRP A 40 5.42 -54.14 -24.60
CA TRP A 40 4.30 -54.77 -23.89
C TRP A 40 3.00 -54.74 -24.69
N PHE A 41 2.69 -53.60 -25.31
CA PHE A 41 1.59 -53.42 -26.26
C PHE A 41 1.86 -52.18 -27.13
N PRO A 42 1.35 -52.13 -28.37
CA PRO A 42 1.60 -51.01 -29.27
C PRO A 42 0.76 -49.80 -28.86
N VAL A 43 1.41 -48.69 -28.52
CA VAL A 43 0.76 -47.37 -28.42
C VAL A 43 0.97 -46.62 -29.74
N PRO A 44 -0.08 -46.15 -30.42
CA PRO A 44 0.09 -45.38 -31.65
C PRO A 44 0.83 -44.06 -31.38
N TRP A 45 1.88 -43.77 -32.16
CA TRP A 45 2.60 -42.50 -32.10
C TRP A 45 1.71 -41.24 -32.14
N PRO A 46 0.61 -41.19 -32.94
CA PRO A 46 -0.30 -40.04 -32.90
C PRO A 46 -0.88 -39.74 -31.52
N VAL A 47 -1.12 -40.77 -30.70
CA VAL A 47 -1.63 -40.62 -29.33
C VAL A 47 -0.58 -39.98 -28.42
N VAL A 48 0.67 -40.47 -28.48
CA VAL A 48 1.80 -39.91 -27.72
C VAL A 48 2.04 -38.46 -28.12
N LEU A 49 2.04 -38.17 -29.43
CA LEU A 49 2.22 -36.81 -29.95
C LEU A 49 1.06 -35.89 -29.56
N ALA A 50 -0.18 -36.37 -29.56
CA ALA A 50 -1.34 -35.59 -29.13
C ALA A 50 -1.24 -35.17 -27.66
N PHE A 51 -0.87 -36.09 -26.76
CA PHE A 51 -0.67 -35.76 -25.34
C PHE A 51 0.55 -34.86 -25.11
N ALA A 52 1.64 -35.06 -25.85
CA ALA A 52 2.80 -34.17 -25.81
C ALA A 52 2.44 -32.74 -26.28
N LEU A 53 1.67 -32.63 -27.37
CA LEU A 53 1.18 -31.34 -27.87
C LEU A 53 0.23 -30.68 -26.86
N LEU A 54 -0.68 -31.43 -26.25
CA LEU A 54 -1.58 -30.91 -25.22
C LEU A 54 -0.79 -30.36 -24.02
N ALA A 55 0.20 -31.09 -23.53
CA ALA A 55 1.07 -30.64 -22.44
C ALA A 55 1.86 -29.38 -22.82
N LEU A 56 2.40 -29.33 -24.05
CA LEU A 56 3.11 -28.17 -24.58
C LEU A 56 2.21 -26.94 -24.72
N LEU A 57 1.01 -27.10 -25.29
CA LEU A 57 0.05 -26.01 -25.47
C LEU A 57 -0.46 -25.50 -24.11
N PHE A 58 -0.72 -26.40 -23.16
CA PHE A 58 -1.08 -26.03 -21.79
C PHE A 58 0.04 -25.20 -21.15
N PHE A 59 1.28 -25.70 -21.20
CA PHE A 59 2.45 -24.98 -20.70
C PHE A 59 2.62 -23.61 -21.34
N ALA A 60 2.64 -23.56 -22.68
CA ALA A 60 2.82 -22.33 -23.43
C ALA A 60 1.73 -21.31 -23.11
N CYS A 61 0.47 -21.74 -22.99
CA CYS A 61 -0.66 -20.88 -22.67
C CYS A 61 -0.46 -20.18 -21.32
N TRP A 62 -0.25 -20.93 -20.24
CA TRP A 62 -0.11 -20.30 -18.93
C TRP A 62 1.25 -19.62 -18.74
N PHE A 63 2.33 -20.17 -19.29
CA PHE A 63 3.66 -19.56 -19.22
C PHE A 63 3.70 -18.23 -19.98
N SER A 64 2.96 -18.10 -21.09
CA SER A 64 2.79 -16.82 -21.79
C SER A 64 2.02 -15.78 -20.98
N SER A 65 1.35 -16.14 -19.88
CA SER A 65 0.68 -15.17 -18.99
C SER A 65 1.53 -14.80 -17.77
N TYR A 66 2.49 -15.65 -17.39
CA TYR A 66 3.18 -15.54 -16.10
C TYR A 66 4.70 -15.69 -16.14
N GLY A 67 5.27 -16.10 -17.26
CA GLY A 67 6.71 -16.34 -17.43
C GLY A 67 7.54 -15.05 -17.50
N PHE A 68 6.90 -13.93 -17.84
CA PHE A 68 7.56 -12.64 -18.04
C PHE A 68 7.10 -11.55 -17.06
N THR A 69 6.50 -11.93 -15.93
CA THR A 69 5.96 -10.99 -14.90
C THR A 69 6.94 -9.88 -14.54
N ARG A 70 8.23 -10.21 -14.32
CA ARG A 70 9.25 -9.20 -13.98
C ARG A 70 9.45 -8.19 -15.11
N ARG A 71 9.43 -8.61 -16.38
CA ARG A 71 9.61 -7.70 -17.52
C ARG A 71 8.39 -6.81 -17.68
N TRP A 72 7.19 -7.35 -17.54
CA TRP A 72 5.96 -6.59 -17.79
C TRP A 72 5.55 -5.66 -16.66
N ASN A 73 5.77 -6.05 -15.40
CA ASN A 73 5.24 -5.31 -14.26
C ASN A 73 6.25 -4.38 -13.58
N CYS A 74 7.54 -4.52 -13.88
CA CYS A 74 8.60 -3.78 -13.20
C CYS A 74 9.22 -2.77 -14.15
N VAL A 75 8.59 -1.61 -14.25
CA VAL A 75 8.87 -0.59 -15.26
C VAL A 75 9.22 0.73 -14.57
N LEU A 76 10.27 1.39 -15.03
CA LEU A 76 10.54 2.80 -14.72
C LEU A 76 10.06 3.64 -15.90
N MET A 77 9.19 4.60 -15.62
CA MET A 77 8.63 5.49 -16.63
C MET A 77 8.98 6.94 -16.36
N ARG A 78 8.96 7.73 -17.43
CA ARG A 78 8.92 9.18 -17.40
C ARG A 78 7.80 9.64 -18.31
N ASN A 79 6.83 10.33 -17.72
CA ASN A 79 5.61 10.71 -18.42
C ASN A 79 4.98 9.48 -19.08
N HIS A 80 4.97 9.41 -20.41
CA HIS A 80 4.41 8.30 -21.20
C HIS A 80 5.47 7.34 -21.75
N GLU A 81 6.76 7.56 -21.46
CA GLU A 81 7.85 6.75 -21.99
C GLU A 81 8.42 5.79 -20.96
N ILE A 82 8.78 4.60 -21.41
CA ILE A 82 9.47 3.59 -20.61
C ILE A 82 10.97 3.84 -20.69
N LEU A 83 11.58 4.15 -19.55
CA LEU A 83 13.02 4.38 -19.44
C LEU A 83 13.79 3.10 -19.11
N GLN A 84 13.23 2.23 -18.27
CA GLN A 84 13.91 1.00 -17.86
C GLN A 84 12.92 -0.14 -17.69
N GLN A 85 13.19 -1.27 -18.34
CA GLN A 85 12.37 -2.48 -18.28
C GLN A 85 13.25 -3.72 -18.50
N PRO A 86 13.29 -4.69 -17.57
CA PRO A 86 12.82 -4.56 -16.19
C PRO A 86 13.64 -3.54 -15.42
N VAL A 87 13.03 -2.93 -14.41
CA VAL A 87 13.69 -1.95 -13.54
C VAL A 87 14.85 -2.55 -12.75
N ARG A 88 15.91 -1.76 -12.54
CA ARG A 88 17.05 -2.05 -11.65
C ARG A 88 16.80 -1.39 -10.29
N LEU A 89 16.30 -2.18 -9.34
CA LEU A 89 15.83 -1.68 -8.06
C LEU A 89 16.92 -0.95 -7.25
N GLU A 90 18.18 -1.39 -7.39
CA GLU A 90 19.35 -0.87 -6.68
C GLU A 90 19.64 0.60 -7.00
N ARG A 91 19.17 1.07 -8.17
CA ARG A 91 19.37 2.47 -8.62
C ARG A 91 18.19 3.37 -8.29
N LEU A 92 17.02 2.82 -7.97
CA LEU A 92 15.77 3.59 -7.89
C LEU A 92 15.79 4.68 -6.83
N ALA A 93 16.30 4.38 -5.63
CA ALA A 93 16.44 5.37 -4.55
C ALA A 93 17.22 6.61 -5.03
N SER A 94 18.39 6.40 -5.64
CA SER A 94 19.23 7.48 -6.15
C SER A 94 18.56 8.26 -7.29
N LEU A 95 17.87 7.56 -8.21
CA LEU A 95 17.15 8.20 -9.32
C LEU A 95 15.98 9.06 -8.83
N MET A 96 15.19 8.57 -7.87
CA MET A 96 14.08 9.31 -7.28
C MET A 96 14.55 10.58 -6.56
N LEU A 97 15.61 10.47 -5.74
CA LEU A 97 16.17 11.65 -5.09
C LEU A 97 16.71 12.64 -6.12
N LYS A 98 17.46 12.16 -7.12
CA LYS A 98 18.01 13.04 -8.15
C LYS A 98 16.91 13.79 -8.90
N GLU A 99 15.80 13.14 -9.25
CA GLU A 99 14.68 13.82 -9.89
C GLU A 99 13.95 14.80 -8.99
N ALA A 100 13.77 14.47 -7.70
CA ALA A 100 13.20 15.42 -6.75
C ALA A 100 14.03 16.70 -6.65
N LEU A 101 15.36 16.56 -6.55
CA LEU A 101 16.28 17.70 -6.50
C LEU A 101 16.29 18.50 -7.82
N ALA A 102 16.33 17.82 -8.96
CA ALA A 102 16.27 18.46 -10.26
C ALA A 102 14.93 19.17 -10.50
N PHE A 103 13.82 18.62 -9.99
CA PHE A 103 12.52 19.28 -10.05
C PHE A 103 12.52 20.60 -9.26
N ILE A 104 13.02 20.59 -8.02
CA ILE A 104 13.13 21.82 -7.21
C ILE A 104 13.97 22.87 -7.96
N ASP A 105 15.12 22.47 -8.51
CA ASP A 105 15.98 23.39 -9.25
C ASP A 105 15.28 24.00 -10.48
N ARG A 106 14.58 23.18 -11.28
CA ARG A 106 13.84 23.63 -12.46
C ARG A 106 12.71 24.62 -12.11
N TYR A 107 12.02 24.41 -10.99
CA TYR A 107 10.81 25.16 -10.65
C TYR A 107 10.97 26.19 -9.53
N LYS A 108 12.18 26.41 -9.01
CA LYS A 108 12.46 27.34 -7.89
C LYS A 108 12.00 28.79 -8.07
N ARG A 109 11.67 29.22 -9.30
CA ARG A 109 11.19 30.58 -9.59
C ARG A 109 9.67 30.74 -9.55
N GLY A 110 8.91 29.66 -9.40
CA GLY A 110 7.45 29.68 -9.37
C GLY A 110 6.87 28.76 -8.28
N PRO A 111 5.55 28.82 -8.06
CA PRO A 111 4.90 27.86 -7.18
C PRO A 111 4.98 26.46 -7.80
N PHE A 112 5.26 25.46 -6.97
CA PHE A 112 5.30 24.07 -7.40
C PHE A 112 4.60 23.15 -6.41
N LEU A 113 4.13 22.01 -6.92
CA LEU A 113 3.71 20.86 -6.12
C LEU A 113 4.64 19.69 -6.45
N LEU A 114 5.44 19.28 -5.47
CA LEU A 114 6.30 18.12 -5.58
C LEU A 114 5.71 16.98 -4.74
N PHE A 115 5.25 15.92 -5.40
CA PHE A 115 4.78 14.70 -4.77
C PHE A 115 5.84 13.61 -4.90
N ILE A 116 6.45 13.22 -3.78
CA ILE A 116 7.43 12.13 -3.72
C ILE A 116 6.79 10.95 -3.01
N SER A 117 6.43 9.92 -3.79
CA SER A 117 6.01 8.63 -3.24
C SER A 117 7.21 7.70 -3.23
N PHE A 118 7.90 7.62 -2.09
CA PHE A 118 9.05 6.74 -1.93
C PHE A 118 8.63 5.26 -2.11
N LEU A 119 9.53 4.45 -2.68
CA LEU A 119 9.36 2.99 -2.68
C LEU A 119 9.63 2.40 -1.30
N HIS A 120 10.44 3.10 -0.51
CA HIS A 120 10.66 2.85 0.90
C HIS A 120 9.34 3.01 1.67
N VAL A 121 9.02 2.16 2.64
CA VAL A 121 9.75 0.98 3.13
C VAL A 121 9.03 -0.32 2.75
N HIS A 122 8.51 -0.36 1.52
CA HIS A 122 7.82 -1.54 1.03
C HIS A 122 8.83 -2.67 0.74
N THR A 123 8.45 -3.91 1.10
CA THR A 123 9.24 -5.10 0.75
C THR A 123 9.45 -5.16 -0.77
N PRO A 124 10.68 -5.42 -1.24
CA PRO A 124 11.69 -6.23 -0.57
C PRO A 124 12.82 -5.45 0.13
N LEU A 125 12.64 -4.16 0.43
CA LEU A 125 13.62 -3.36 1.19
C LEU A 125 15.00 -3.31 0.50
N ILE A 126 15.02 -2.97 -0.79
CA ILE A 126 16.29 -2.76 -1.50
C ILE A 126 16.92 -1.48 -0.94
N THR A 127 18.08 -1.65 -0.30
CA THR A 127 18.80 -0.60 0.42
C THR A 127 20.21 -0.47 -0.13
N ARG A 128 20.70 0.76 -0.31
CA ARG A 128 22.09 0.99 -0.74
C ARG A 128 23.08 0.49 0.30
N GLU A 129 24.20 -0.04 -0.18
CA GLU A 129 25.26 -0.68 0.62
C GLU A 129 25.67 0.13 1.85
N LYS A 130 25.79 1.46 1.73
CA LYS A 130 26.19 2.35 2.83
C LYS A 130 25.23 2.39 4.04
N PHE A 131 23.99 1.93 3.88
CA PHE A 131 22.99 1.86 4.96
C PHE A 131 22.77 0.43 5.48
N VAL A 132 23.28 -0.59 4.77
CA VAL A 132 23.03 -1.99 5.15
C VAL A 132 23.75 -2.32 6.46
N GLY A 133 22.99 -2.87 7.42
CA GLY A 133 23.51 -3.28 8.73
C GLY A 133 23.73 -2.13 9.71
N HIS A 134 23.23 -0.94 9.41
CA HIS A 134 23.42 0.25 10.25
C HIS A 134 22.36 0.35 11.34
N SER A 135 21.13 -0.06 11.02
CA SER A 135 19.98 0.06 11.90
C SER A 135 19.84 -1.11 12.86
N LYS A 136 19.43 -0.79 14.09
CA LYS A 136 19.05 -1.80 15.10
C LYS A 136 17.80 -2.59 14.69
N PHE A 137 16.99 -2.08 13.76
CA PHE A 137 15.77 -2.73 13.28
C PHE A 137 15.98 -3.53 11.99
N GLY A 138 17.22 -3.97 11.75
CA GLY A 138 17.61 -4.76 10.58
C GLY A 138 17.34 -4.04 9.27
N LEU A 139 17.09 -4.80 8.19
CA LEU A 139 16.93 -4.22 6.84
C LEU A 139 15.79 -3.22 6.74
N TYR A 140 14.71 -3.43 7.51
CA TYR A 140 13.60 -2.48 7.52
C TYR A 140 14.09 -1.13 8.04
N GLY A 141 14.80 -1.14 9.17
CA GLY A 141 15.42 0.06 9.73
C GLY A 141 16.44 0.70 8.79
N ASP A 142 17.29 -0.11 8.13
CA ASP A 142 18.26 0.39 7.14
C ASP A 142 17.54 1.13 5.99
N ASN A 143 16.39 0.60 5.55
CA ASN A 143 15.56 1.21 4.52
C ASN A 143 14.85 2.48 5.03
N VAL A 144 14.42 2.52 6.29
CA VAL A 144 13.90 3.75 6.93
C VAL A 144 14.98 4.83 7.00
N GLU A 145 16.19 4.49 7.46
CA GLU A 145 17.32 5.43 7.57
C GLU A 145 17.74 5.98 6.21
N GLU A 146 17.70 5.16 5.16
CA GLU A 146 17.92 5.62 3.79
C GLU A 146 16.86 6.63 3.34
N MET A 147 15.57 6.35 3.60
CA MET A 147 14.46 7.26 3.27
C MET A 147 14.58 8.58 4.05
N ASP A 148 14.87 8.50 5.35
CA ASP A 148 15.09 9.67 6.19
C ASP A 148 16.23 10.55 5.65
N TRP A 149 17.36 9.94 5.27
CA TRP A 149 18.45 10.65 4.61
C TRP A 149 18.01 11.31 3.29
N MET A 150 17.18 10.64 2.48
CA MET A 150 16.64 11.22 1.24
C MET A 150 15.74 12.42 1.52
N VAL A 151 14.88 12.34 2.53
CA VAL A 151 14.06 13.47 2.99
C VAL A 151 14.97 14.63 3.42
N GLY A 152 16.00 14.35 4.22
CA GLY A 152 17.00 15.34 4.61
C GLY A 152 17.63 16.06 3.41
N LYS A 153 17.98 15.33 2.34
CA LYS A 153 18.51 15.94 1.10
C LYS A 153 17.52 16.84 0.38
N VAL A 154 16.23 16.52 0.41
CA VAL A 154 15.19 17.41 -0.14
C VAL A 154 15.07 18.68 0.71
N LEU A 155 15.06 18.55 2.03
CA LEU A 155 15.00 19.70 2.94
C LEU A 155 16.24 20.61 2.80
N GLU A 156 17.44 20.03 2.75
CA GLU A 156 18.69 20.77 2.49
C GLU A 156 18.63 21.56 1.17
N ALA A 157 18.02 20.99 0.12
CA ALA A 157 17.87 21.68 -1.15
C ALA A 157 16.89 22.86 -1.06
N LEU A 158 15.77 22.71 -0.33
CA LEU A 158 14.86 23.83 -0.07
C LEU A 158 15.56 24.96 0.72
N ASP A 159 16.40 24.61 1.69
CA ASP A 159 17.17 25.60 2.46
C ASP A 159 18.22 26.29 1.58
N ARG A 160 18.98 25.53 0.78
CA ARG A 160 20.01 26.05 -0.13
C ARG A 160 19.44 27.01 -1.17
N GLU A 161 18.30 26.66 -1.77
CA GLU A 161 17.62 27.52 -2.76
C GLU A 161 16.77 28.63 -2.09
N ARG A 162 16.81 28.76 -0.76
CA ARG A 162 16.06 29.76 0.04
C ARG A 162 14.55 29.68 -0.13
N LEU A 163 14.03 28.48 -0.35
CA LEU A 163 12.60 28.19 -0.55
C LEU A 163 11.89 27.74 0.73
N ALA A 164 12.64 27.33 1.76
CA ALA A 164 12.10 26.70 2.96
C ALA A 164 10.98 27.52 3.64
N ASN A 165 11.14 28.83 3.74
CA ASN A 165 10.16 29.73 4.35
C ASN A 165 8.84 29.81 3.54
N HIS A 166 8.87 29.49 2.25
CA HIS A 166 7.70 29.58 1.36
C HIS A 166 7.18 28.21 0.92
N THR A 167 7.64 27.13 1.56
CA THR A 167 7.28 25.77 1.19
C THR A 167 6.63 25.06 2.37
N LEU A 168 5.39 24.62 2.22
CA LEU A 168 4.80 23.62 3.10
C LEU A 168 5.36 22.24 2.73
N VAL A 169 5.96 21.56 3.71
CA VAL A 169 6.35 20.16 3.60
C VAL A 169 5.41 19.31 4.45
N TYR A 170 4.85 18.27 3.85
CA TYR A 170 4.02 17.25 4.52
C TYR A 170 4.66 15.88 4.36
N PHE A 171 4.85 15.16 5.47
CA PHE A 171 5.36 13.79 5.48
C PHE A 171 4.35 12.85 6.13
N THR A 172 4.09 11.71 5.47
CA THR A 172 3.17 10.68 5.95
C THR A 172 3.46 9.30 5.35
N SER A 173 2.66 8.32 5.75
CA SER A 173 2.61 6.97 5.18
C SER A 173 1.22 6.70 4.62
N ASP A 174 1.10 5.87 3.59
CA ASP A 174 -0.17 5.48 2.97
C ASP A 174 -1.05 4.61 3.87
N ASN A 175 -0.41 3.75 4.67
CA ASN A 175 -1.01 2.91 5.71
C ASN A 175 0.01 2.59 6.80
N GLY A 176 -0.43 1.89 7.84
CA GLY A 176 0.47 1.36 8.88
C GLY A 176 1.42 0.27 8.39
N GLY A 177 2.37 -0.13 9.25
CA GLY A 177 3.38 -1.13 8.94
C GLY A 177 2.81 -2.52 8.67
N ARG A 178 3.43 -3.25 7.72
CA ARG A 178 3.05 -4.63 7.36
C ARG A 178 3.63 -5.63 8.35
N LEU A 179 2.83 -6.14 9.29
CA LEU A 179 3.32 -7.02 10.35
C LEU A 179 3.65 -8.43 9.85
N GLU A 180 2.91 -8.92 8.86
CA GLU A 180 2.99 -10.27 8.31
C GLU A 180 4.23 -10.55 7.45
N ALA A 181 5.05 -9.53 7.17
CA ALA A 181 6.24 -9.66 6.34
C ALA A 181 7.42 -10.22 7.16
N GLN A 182 7.68 -11.52 6.99
CA GLN A 182 8.75 -12.25 7.66
C GLN A 182 9.52 -13.13 6.67
N ASP A 183 10.82 -13.29 6.92
CA ASP A 183 11.68 -14.27 6.26
C ASP A 183 12.40 -15.10 7.33
N GLY A 184 11.92 -16.33 7.56
CA GLY A 184 12.30 -17.11 8.73
C GLY A 184 11.98 -16.37 10.03
N SER A 185 12.98 -16.16 10.87
CA SER A 185 12.87 -15.37 12.11
C SER A 185 13.08 -13.86 11.91
N ARG A 186 13.41 -13.41 10.69
CA ARG A 186 13.71 -12.01 10.40
C ARG A 186 12.41 -11.25 10.11
N GLN A 187 12.17 -10.20 10.88
CA GLN A 187 11.11 -9.24 10.59
C GLN A 187 11.51 -8.35 9.40
N LEU A 188 10.69 -8.34 8.35
CA LEU A 188 10.84 -7.48 7.17
C LEU A 188 9.78 -6.36 7.12
N GLY A 189 8.86 -6.39 8.07
CA GLY A 189 7.79 -5.42 8.24
C GLY A 189 8.12 -4.28 9.19
N GLY A 190 7.27 -3.26 9.17
CA GLY A 190 7.33 -2.16 10.12
C GLY A 190 6.77 -2.50 11.50
N TRP A 191 6.83 -1.51 12.38
CA TRP A 191 6.28 -1.56 13.74
C TRP A 191 5.34 -0.39 13.98
N ASN A 192 4.18 -0.67 14.58
CA ASN A 192 3.11 0.30 14.79
C ASN A 192 3.02 0.75 16.26
N GLY A 193 4.08 0.61 17.03
CA GLY A 193 4.07 1.08 18.42
C GLY A 193 3.11 0.28 19.31
N ARG A 194 2.35 1.02 20.11
CA ARG A 194 1.29 0.51 20.98
C ARG A 194 -0.01 0.17 20.23
N TYR A 195 -0.11 0.51 18.95
CA TYR A 195 -1.34 0.37 18.19
C TYR A 195 -1.50 -1.06 17.65
N LYS A 196 -2.71 -1.61 17.77
CA LYS A 196 -3.03 -2.96 17.32
C LYS A 196 -3.18 -3.05 15.81
N GLY A 197 -2.75 -4.16 15.23
CA GLY A 197 -2.87 -4.42 13.79
C GLY A 197 -1.84 -3.67 12.93
N GLY A 198 -2.02 -3.77 11.61
CA GLY A 198 -1.10 -3.26 10.61
C GLY A 198 -1.73 -3.11 9.23
N ARG A 199 -0.89 -2.97 8.21
CA ARG A 199 -1.31 -2.85 6.80
C ARG A 199 -2.42 -3.83 6.43
N GLY A 200 -3.47 -3.33 5.77
CA GLY A 200 -4.60 -4.14 5.31
C GLY A 200 -5.62 -4.49 6.40
N MET A 201 -5.38 -4.09 7.66
CA MET A 201 -6.31 -4.29 8.77
C MET A 201 -7.05 -2.98 9.08
N GLY A 202 -7.82 -2.48 8.11
CA GLY A 202 -8.41 -1.14 8.12
C GLY A 202 -9.31 -0.79 9.32
N GLY A 203 -9.72 -1.77 10.12
CA GLY A 203 -10.42 -1.52 11.38
C GLY A 203 -9.53 -1.08 12.54
N TRP A 204 -8.28 -1.55 12.63
CA TRP A 204 -7.42 -1.37 13.80
C TRP A 204 -6.47 -0.17 13.67
N GLU A 205 -6.15 0.50 14.79
CA GLU A 205 -5.33 1.74 14.84
C GLU A 205 -4.00 1.57 14.11
N GLY A 206 -3.32 0.43 14.29
CA GLY A 206 -2.03 0.16 13.65
C GLY A 206 -2.10 -0.01 12.13
N GLY A 207 -3.30 -0.18 11.56
CA GLY A 207 -3.50 -0.18 10.11
C GLY A 207 -3.79 1.20 9.51
N ILE A 208 -4.42 2.08 10.28
CA ILE A 208 -4.95 3.38 9.79
C ILE A 208 -4.20 4.61 10.34
N ARG A 209 -3.56 4.49 11.49
CA ARG A 209 -2.84 5.58 12.14
C ARG A 209 -1.41 5.60 11.62
N VAL A 210 -1.04 6.74 11.04
CA VAL A 210 0.23 6.94 10.35
C VAL A 210 0.92 8.20 10.86
N PRO A 211 2.24 8.35 10.67
CA PRO A 211 2.91 9.62 10.91
C PRO A 211 2.26 10.73 10.08
N GLY A 212 2.11 11.92 10.65
CA GLY A 212 1.62 13.11 9.96
C GLY A 212 2.39 14.32 10.44
N ILE A 213 3.37 14.77 9.64
CA ILE A 213 4.28 15.86 10.02
C ILE A 213 4.12 16.98 9.01
N PHE A 214 3.85 18.18 9.50
CA PHE A 214 3.80 19.40 8.71
C PHE A 214 4.94 20.33 9.11
N ARG A 215 5.65 20.90 8.14
CA ARG A 215 6.70 21.91 8.33
C ARG A 215 6.46 23.07 7.38
N TRP A 216 6.31 24.27 7.94
CA TRP A 216 6.31 25.52 7.18
C TRP A 216 6.85 26.64 8.07
N PRO A 217 8.16 26.92 8.05
CA PRO A 217 8.85 27.67 9.10
C PRO A 217 8.29 29.06 9.44
N THR A 218 7.74 29.80 8.47
CA THR A 218 7.22 31.16 8.71
C THR A 218 5.72 31.22 8.95
N VAL A 219 5.01 30.09 8.84
CA VAL A 219 3.54 30.02 8.95
C VAL A 219 3.12 29.17 10.13
N LEU A 220 3.80 28.05 10.37
CA LEU A 220 3.45 27.08 11.40
C LEU A 220 4.42 27.17 12.58
N GLU A 221 3.86 27.10 13.79
CA GLU A 221 4.62 27.02 15.03
C GLU A 221 5.43 25.72 15.07
N ALA A 222 6.75 25.84 15.25
CA ALA A 222 7.64 24.69 15.33
C ALA A 222 7.42 23.87 16.61
N GLY A 223 7.45 22.54 16.50
CA GLY A 223 7.33 21.64 17.64
C GLY A 223 5.91 21.46 18.19
N LYS A 224 4.90 22.10 17.58
CA LYS A 224 3.49 21.95 17.96
C LYS A 224 2.99 20.54 17.70
N VAL A 225 2.28 19.98 18.67
CA VAL A 225 1.60 18.68 18.59
C VAL A 225 0.09 18.91 18.50
N ILE A 226 -0.57 18.18 17.60
CA ILE A 226 -2.02 18.23 17.39
C ILE A 226 -2.56 16.81 17.59
N ASP A 227 -3.37 16.63 18.63
CA ASP A 227 -3.97 15.34 18.98
C ASP A 227 -5.38 15.13 18.39
N GLU A 228 -5.89 16.16 17.71
CA GLU A 228 -7.18 16.12 17.03
C GLU A 228 -7.20 15.10 15.87
N PRO A 229 -8.30 14.37 15.66
CA PRO A 229 -8.40 13.41 14.58
C PRO A 229 -8.32 14.10 13.22
N THR A 230 -7.36 13.65 12.40
CA THR A 230 -7.17 14.08 11.02
C THR A 230 -7.17 12.87 10.09
N SER A 231 -7.30 13.12 8.79
CA SER A 231 -7.38 12.12 7.73
C SER A 231 -6.36 12.40 6.63
N LEU A 232 -5.84 11.34 5.99
CA LEU A 232 -5.04 11.48 4.77
C LEU A 232 -5.79 12.23 3.66
N MET A 233 -7.13 12.16 3.66
CA MET A 233 -7.96 12.88 2.69
C MET A 233 -7.94 14.40 2.89
N ASP A 234 -7.51 14.88 4.05
CA ASP A 234 -7.46 16.30 4.39
C ASP A 234 -6.39 17.06 3.62
N ILE A 235 -5.38 16.36 3.08
CA ILE A 235 -4.33 16.99 2.30
C ILE A 235 -4.90 17.63 1.02
N PHE A 236 -5.92 17.03 0.41
CA PHE A 236 -6.54 17.56 -0.81
C PHE A 236 -7.16 18.97 -0.60
N PRO A 237 -8.12 19.17 0.31
CA PRO A 237 -8.66 20.51 0.57
C PRO A 237 -7.66 21.47 1.20
N THR A 238 -6.71 20.98 2.00
CA THR A 238 -5.64 21.83 2.56
C THR A 238 -4.75 22.40 1.44
N LEU A 239 -4.30 21.57 0.49
CA LEU A 239 -3.50 22.04 -0.65
C LEU A 239 -4.33 22.88 -1.62
N SER A 240 -5.62 22.56 -1.83
CA SER A 240 -6.51 23.42 -2.61
C SER A 240 -6.61 24.81 -2.00
N TYR A 241 -6.78 24.91 -0.68
CA TYR A 241 -6.83 26.19 0.02
C TYR A 241 -5.52 26.99 -0.11
N ILE A 242 -4.38 26.35 0.11
CA ILE A 242 -3.06 26.98 -0.02
C ILE A 242 -2.80 27.46 -1.44
N GLY A 243 -3.19 26.67 -2.44
CA GLY A 243 -3.04 27.01 -3.86
C GLY A 243 -4.07 28.01 -4.38
N GLY A 244 -5.01 28.49 -3.56
CA GLY A 244 -6.11 29.37 -3.99
C GLY A 244 -7.15 28.69 -4.90
N GLY A 245 -7.19 27.35 -4.90
CA GLY A 245 -8.13 26.56 -5.68
C GLY A 245 -9.50 26.42 -5.01
N ILE A 246 -10.52 26.14 -5.83
CA ILE A 246 -11.90 25.93 -5.41
C ILE A 246 -12.20 24.43 -5.46
N LEU A 247 -12.79 23.88 -4.39
CA LEU A 247 -13.19 22.48 -4.35
C LEU A 247 -14.28 22.19 -5.40
N PRO A 248 -14.26 21.00 -6.02
CA PRO A 248 -15.20 20.66 -7.08
C PRO A 248 -16.65 20.65 -6.55
N PRO A 249 -17.58 21.39 -7.20
CA PRO A 249 -18.99 21.34 -6.82
C PRO A 249 -19.62 20.00 -7.21
N GLY A 250 -20.77 19.69 -6.59
CA GLY A 250 -21.58 18.52 -6.97
C GLY A 250 -21.05 17.17 -6.50
N ARG A 251 -20.09 17.14 -5.59
CA ARG A 251 -19.65 15.91 -4.89
C ARG A 251 -19.31 16.20 -3.44
N VAL A 252 -19.47 15.19 -2.59
CA VAL A 252 -19.02 15.25 -1.20
C VAL A 252 -17.49 15.15 -1.17
N ILE A 253 -16.86 16.00 -0.38
CA ILE A 253 -15.43 15.94 -0.07
C ILE A 253 -15.31 15.60 1.42
N ASP A 254 -14.80 14.41 1.71
CA ASP A 254 -14.66 13.92 3.10
C ASP A 254 -13.52 14.61 3.84
N GLY A 255 -12.47 14.99 3.11
CA GLY A 255 -11.33 15.73 3.66
C GLY A 255 -11.73 17.13 4.16
N ARG A 256 -10.99 17.62 5.15
CA ARG A 256 -11.16 18.95 5.77
C ARG A 256 -9.91 19.79 5.62
N ASN A 257 -10.07 21.11 5.51
CA ASN A 257 -8.92 22.00 5.45
C ASN A 257 -8.25 22.08 6.82
N LEU A 258 -6.99 21.64 6.92
CA LEU A 258 -6.25 21.63 8.17
C LEU A 258 -5.61 22.97 8.52
N MET A 259 -5.53 23.94 7.60
CA MET A 259 -4.81 25.19 7.87
C MET A 259 -5.29 25.92 9.14
N PRO A 260 -6.60 26.07 9.41
CA PRO A 260 -7.05 26.68 10.67
C PRO A 260 -6.54 25.93 11.92
N LEU A 261 -6.47 24.60 11.88
CA LEU A 261 -5.98 23.77 12.98
C LEU A 261 -4.45 23.87 13.13
N LEU A 262 -3.72 23.78 12.00
CA LEU A 262 -2.26 23.87 11.94
C LEU A 262 -1.77 25.23 12.46
N GLU A 263 -2.38 26.33 11.99
CA GLU A 263 -2.07 27.70 12.41
C GLU A 263 -2.57 28.03 13.83
N GLY A 264 -3.35 27.14 14.46
CA GLY A 264 -3.91 27.37 15.81
C GLY A 264 -5.08 28.36 15.85
N ARG A 265 -5.64 28.74 14.70
CA ARG A 265 -6.88 29.52 14.61
C ARG A 265 -8.12 28.72 15.01
N ALA A 266 -8.04 27.40 14.94
CA ALA A 266 -9.03 26.47 15.47
C ALA A 266 -8.35 25.50 16.45
N SER A 267 -9.02 25.20 17.56
CA SER A 267 -8.56 24.22 18.55
C SER A 267 -9.06 22.79 18.28
N ARG A 268 -10.08 22.65 17.42
CA ARG A 268 -10.73 21.37 17.11
C ARG A 268 -10.72 21.10 15.61
N SER A 269 -10.53 19.83 15.26
CA SER A 269 -10.74 19.35 13.90
C SER A 269 -12.23 19.44 13.51
N GLU A 270 -12.49 19.51 12.21
CA GLU A 270 -13.86 19.40 11.68
C GLU A 270 -14.35 17.94 11.64
N HIS A 271 -13.49 16.97 11.95
CA HIS A 271 -13.82 15.55 11.96
C HIS A 271 -14.53 15.15 13.26
N GLU A 272 -15.85 15.15 13.22
CA GLU A 272 -16.65 14.49 14.27
C GLU A 272 -16.73 12.97 14.05
N PHE A 273 -16.87 12.53 12.79
CA PHE A 273 -16.92 11.11 12.43
C PHE A 273 -15.88 10.78 11.37
N LEU A 274 -15.20 9.64 11.54
CA LEU A 274 -14.32 9.05 10.54
C LEU A 274 -14.74 7.61 10.27
N PHE A 275 -14.76 7.22 8.99
CA PHE A 275 -15.22 5.91 8.55
C PHE A 275 -14.05 5.12 7.96
N HIS A 276 -13.82 3.91 8.47
CA HIS A 276 -12.68 3.09 8.10
C HIS A 276 -13.14 1.84 7.35
N TYR A 277 -12.75 1.78 6.07
CA TYR A 277 -13.09 0.72 5.15
C TYR A 277 -11.94 -0.29 5.02
N CYS A 278 -12.30 -1.55 4.77
CA CYS A 278 -11.41 -2.58 4.26
C CYS A 278 -12.02 -3.10 2.96
N GLY A 279 -11.38 -2.82 1.82
CA GLY A 279 -12.00 -3.04 0.52
C GLY A 279 -13.31 -2.25 0.39
N ALA A 280 -14.41 -2.93 0.03
CA ALA A 280 -15.73 -2.31 -0.05
C ALA A 280 -16.52 -2.32 1.27
N SER A 281 -16.00 -2.99 2.32
CA SER A 281 -16.71 -3.19 3.58
C SER A 281 -16.31 -2.13 4.61
N LEU A 282 -17.29 -1.46 5.21
CA LEU A 282 -17.06 -0.62 6.39
C LEU A 282 -16.76 -1.54 7.58
N HIS A 283 -15.54 -1.49 8.11
CA HIS A 283 -15.16 -2.28 9.28
C HIS A 283 -15.44 -1.52 10.57
N THR A 284 -15.11 -0.23 10.57
CA THR A 284 -15.09 0.56 11.81
C THR A 284 -15.51 2.00 11.55
N ALA A 285 -16.15 2.62 12.55
CA ALA A 285 -16.39 4.05 12.57
C ALA A 285 -15.86 4.65 13.88
N ARG A 286 -15.22 5.80 13.78
CA ARG A 286 -14.72 6.59 14.91
C ARG A 286 -15.62 7.80 15.10
N TRP A 287 -15.98 8.06 16.35
CA TRP A 287 -16.68 9.26 16.76
C TRP A 287 -15.84 10.05 17.75
N TYR A 288 -15.55 11.30 17.40
CA TYR A 288 -14.86 12.22 18.25
C TYR A 288 -15.84 13.14 18.97
N GLN A 289 -16.02 12.88 20.26
CA GLN A 289 -16.88 13.66 21.12
C GLN A 289 -16.12 14.89 21.64
N LYS A 290 -16.24 16.01 20.92
CA LYS A 290 -15.44 17.23 21.11
C LYS A 290 -15.51 17.82 22.52
N ASP A 291 -16.65 17.68 23.20
CA ASP A 291 -16.87 18.26 24.54
C ASP A 291 -15.96 17.63 25.60
N CYS A 292 -15.71 16.32 25.49
CA CYS A 292 -14.91 15.56 26.45
C CYS A 292 -13.55 15.12 25.87
N ALA A 293 -13.27 15.47 24.61
CA ALA A 293 -12.12 14.99 23.85
C ALA A 293 -11.99 13.45 23.80
N THR A 294 -13.12 12.74 23.90
CA THR A 294 -13.16 11.28 23.86
C THR A 294 -13.25 10.79 22.43
N VAL A 295 -12.43 9.79 22.10
CA VAL A 295 -12.42 9.17 20.77
C VAL A 295 -13.01 7.77 20.88
N TRP A 296 -14.29 7.65 20.59
CA TRP A 296 -14.98 6.37 20.54
C TRP A 296 -14.71 5.68 19.21
N LYS A 297 -14.54 4.35 19.23
CA LYS A 297 -14.33 3.56 18.02
C LYS A 297 -15.15 2.27 18.08
N VAL A 298 -16.02 2.11 17.09
CA VAL A 298 -16.98 1.00 17.00
C VAL A 298 -16.60 0.10 15.84
N HIS A 299 -16.23 -1.15 16.13
CA HIS A 299 -15.92 -2.16 15.13
C HIS A 299 -17.15 -3.05 14.87
N PHE A 300 -17.63 -3.02 13.63
CA PHE A 300 -18.69 -3.89 13.14
C PHE A 300 -18.12 -5.21 12.60
N VAL A 301 -16.90 -5.17 12.08
CA VAL A 301 -16.22 -6.30 11.45
C VAL A 301 -14.75 -6.29 11.84
N THR A 302 -14.19 -7.44 12.19
CA THR A 302 -12.74 -7.60 12.41
C THR A 302 -12.18 -8.78 11.62
N PRO A 303 -10.93 -8.71 11.14
CA PRO A 303 -10.25 -9.87 10.59
C PRO A 303 -10.01 -10.92 11.70
N LYS A 304 -9.89 -12.18 11.29
CA LYS A 304 -9.44 -13.27 12.19
C LYS A 304 -7.93 -13.35 12.14
N PHE A 305 -7.28 -12.91 13.21
CA PHE A 305 -5.83 -13.01 13.33
C PHE A 305 -5.37 -14.46 13.41
N SER A 306 -4.18 -14.71 12.86
CA SER A 306 -3.61 -16.06 12.77
C SER A 306 -2.12 -15.98 13.09
N PRO A 307 -1.59 -16.81 14.02
CA PRO A 307 -2.34 -17.71 14.90
C PRO A 307 -3.27 -16.95 15.88
N GLU A 308 -4.14 -17.66 16.57
CA GLU A 308 -5.04 -17.05 17.56
C GLU A 308 -4.23 -16.30 18.64
N GLY A 309 -4.73 -15.13 19.06
CA GLY A 309 -4.02 -14.24 19.98
C GLY A 309 -2.90 -13.42 19.35
N ALA A 310 -2.54 -13.65 18.08
CA ALA A 310 -1.62 -12.78 17.35
C ALA A 310 -2.27 -11.41 17.05
N GLY A 311 -1.44 -10.41 16.73
CA GLY A 311 -1.90 -9.09 16.31
C GLY A 311 -2.03 -8.90 14.79
N ALA A 312 -1.92 -9.98 14.02
CA ALA A 312 -1.89 -9.96 12.55
C ALA A 312 -2.30 -11.32 11.96
N CYS A 313 -2.41 -11.42 10.63
CA CYS A 313 -2.69 -12.66 9.92
C CYS A 313 -1.40 -13.30 9.35
N TYR A 314 -0.52 -13.77 10.24
CA TYR A 314 0.72 -14.42 9.84
C TYR A 314 0.43 -15.65 8.94
N GLY A 315 1.18 -15.78 7.84
CA GLY A 315 1.02 -16.86 6.87
C GLY A 315 0.00 -16.62 5.75
N SER A 316 -0.95 -15.68 5.88
CA SER A 316 -1.90 -15.34 4.80
C SER A 316 -1.44 -14.15 3.93
N GLY A 317 -0.33 -13.50 4.30
CA GLY A 317 0.30 -12.40 3.55
C GLY A 317 -0.38 -11.04 3.77
N VAL A 318 -1.71 -11.02 3.87
CA VAL A 318 -2.57 -9.91 4.29
C VAL A 318 -3.85 -10.46 4.93
N CYS A 319 -4.40 -9.76 5.91
CA CYS A 319 -5.72 -10.10 6.47
C CYS A 319 -6.86 -9.91 5.44
N PRO A 320 -7.87 -10.81 5.42
CA PRO A 320 -9.04 -10.64 4.57
C PRO A 320 -9.94 -9.49 5.05
N CYS A 321 -10.50 -8.74 4.11
CA CYS A 321 -11.49 -7.69 4.38
C CYS A 321 -12.93 -8.21 4.42
N SER A 322 -13.20 -9.37 3.82
CA SER A 322 -14.53 -9.94 3.65
C SER A 322 -14.44 -11.47 3.54
N GLY A 323 -15.56 -12.17 3.74
CA GLY A 323 -15.60 -13.62 3.75
C GLY A 323 -15.18 -14.16 5.12
N ASP A 324 -13.92 -14.58 5.25
CA ASP A 324 -13.40 -15.13 6.51
C ASP A 324 -13.03 -14.02 7.52
N VAL A 325 -14.06 -13.34 8.01
CA VAL A 325 -14.00 -12.26 9.00
C VAL A 325 -15.00 -12.54 10.12
N THR A 326 -14.91 -11.81 11.23
CA THR A 326 -15.87 -11.87 12.33
C THR A 326 -16.77 -10.63 12.29
N PHE A 327 -18.08 -10.84 12.24
CA PHE A 327 -19.09 -9.79 12.41
C PHE A 327 -19.50 -9.73 13.88
N HIS A 328 -19.70 -8.52 14.40
CA HIS A 328 -20.01 -8.29 15.81
C HIS A 328 -21.42 -7.70 15.97
N ASP A 329 -22.23 -8.34 16.81
CA ASP A 329 -23.56 -7.87 17.24
C ASP A 329 -23.79 -8.26 18.71
N PRO A 330 -23.75 -7.32 19.67
CA PRO A 330 -23.46 -5.89 19.48
C PRO A 330 -22.02 -5.65 18.98
N PRO A 331 -21.73 -4.50 18.34
CA PRO A 331 -20.40 -4.20 17.84
C PRO A 331 -19.38 -4.01 18.98
N LEU A 332 -18.09 -4.21 18.70
CA LEU A 332 -17.04 -3.95 19.70
C LEU A 332 -16.85 -2.44 19.85
N LEU A 333 -16.80 -1.96 21.09
CA LEU A 333 -16.56 -0.55 21.41
C LEU A 333 -15.21 -0.37 22.12
N PHE A 334 -14.47 0.67 21.75
CA PHE A 334 -13.24 1.10 22.44
C PHE A 334 -13.24 2.62 22.66
N ASP A 335 -12.68 3.07 23.78
CA ASP A 335 -12.27 4.45 23.99
C ASP A 335 -10.78 4.56 23.63
N ILE A 336 -10.48 5.11 22.46
CA ILE A 336 -9.12 5.26 21.94
C ILE A 336 -8.33 6.33 22.70
N SER A 337 -9.00 7.26 23.37
CA SER A 337 -8.32 8.27 24.19
C SER A 337 -7.67 7.62 25.43
N ARG A 338 -8.29 6.56 25.98
CA ARG A 338 -7.79 5.81 27.13
C ARG A 338 -7.02 4.54 26.74
N ASP A 339 -7.53 3.79 25.78
CA ASP A 339 -6.97 2.54 25.27
C ASP A 339 -6.72 2.57 23.75
N PRO A 340 -5.70 3.31 23.28
CA PRO A 340 -5.32 3.29 21.87
C PRO A 340 -4.66 1.97 21.43
N SER A 341 -4.42 1.02 22.35
CA SER A 341 -4.00 -0.33 21.98
C SER A 341 -5.17 -1.24 21.60
N GLU A 342 -6.41 -0.79 21.80
CA GLU A 342 -7.63 -1.55 21.50
C GLU A 342 -7.58 -2.98 22.09
N SER A 343 -7.10 -3.05 23.34
CA SER A 343 -6.87 -4.29 24.07
C SER A 343 -8.02 -4.64 25.00
N ARG A 344 -8.80 -3.65 25.43
CA ARG A 344 -9.90 -3.80 26.38
C ARG A 344 -11.22 -3.33 25.77
N PRO A 345 -12.02 -4.23 25.17
CA PRO A 345 -13.32 -3.85 24.65
C PRO A 345 -14.27 -3.45 25.78
N LEU A 346 -15.09 -2.45 25.50
CA LEU A 346 -16.16 -1.99 26.39
C LEU A 346 -17.44 -2.76 26.09
N SER A 347 -18.27 -2.94 27.11
CA SER A 347 -19.55 -3.63 27.07
C SER A 347 -20.61 -2.87 27.87
N PRO A 348 -21.90 -3.20 27.73
CA PRO A 348 -22.95 -2.63 28.57
C PRO A 348 -22.69 -2.80 30.08
N ASP A 349 -21.96 -3.85 30.48
CA ASP A 349 -21.66 -4.14 31.89
C ASP A 349 -20.57 -3.23 32.48
N ASN A 350 -19.69 -2.67 31.65
CA ASN A 350 -18.51 -1.92 32.10
C ASN A 350 -18.45 -0.47 31.60
N GLU A 351 -19.32 -0.06 30.68
CA GLU A 351 -19.42 1.30 30.15
C GLU A 351 -20.89 1.73 30.07
N ALA A 352 -21.29 2.63 30.97
CA ALA A 352 -22.67 3.12 31.04
C ALA A 352 -23.13 3.85 29.76
N SER A 353 -22.18 4.41 29.00
CA SER A 353 -22.46 5.12 27.75
C SER A 353 -22.55 4.21 26.53
N PHE A 354 -22.32 2.89 26.67
CA PHE A 354 -22.16 1.94 25.57
C PHE A 354 -23.29 2.06 24.53
N ASP A 355 -24.55 1.91 24.97
CA ASP A 355 -25.71 1.93 24.07
C ASP A 355 -25.88 3.28 23.36
N SER A 356 -25.62 4.38 24.08
CA SER A 356 -25.72 5.74 23.52
C SER A 356 -24.65 5.98 22.46
N VAL A 357 -23.41 5.56 22.72
CA VAL A 357 -22.28 5.67 21.80
C VAL A 357 -22.53 4.84 20.55
N VAL A 358 -22.88 3.56 20.72
CA VAL A 358 -23.15 2.66 19.59
C VAL A 358 -24.29 3.20 18.72
N LYS A 359 -25.42 3.61 19.32
CA LYS A 359 -26.57 4.18 18.60
C LYS A 359 -26.20 5.46 17.84
N THR A 360 -25.36 6.32 18.43
CA THR A 360 -24.90 7.55 17.80
C THR A 360 -24.03 7.27 16.58
N VAL A 361 -23.08 6.33 16.72
CA VAL A 361 -22.19 5.92 15.63
C VAL A 361 -22.97 5.22 14.51
N GLU A 362 -23.90 4.33 14.83
CA GLU A 362 -24.75 3.68 13.83
C GLU A 362 -25.63 4.69 13.07
N ALA A 363 -26.12 5.72 13.74
CA ALA A 363 -26.85 6.81 13.08
C ALA A 363 -25.96 7.58 12.11
N ALA A 364 -24.70 7.85 12.47
CA ALA A 364 -23.73 8.46 11.57
C ALA A 364 -23.39 7.55 10.38
N VAL A 365 -23.20 6.26 10.60
CA VAL A 365 -22.97 5.27 9.54
C VAL A 365 -24.15 5.19 8.58
N ARG A 366 -25.39 5.23 9.08
CA ARG A 366 -26.60 5.27 8.23
C ARG A 366 -26.65 6.53 7.37
N ARG A 367 -26.34 7.71 7.94
CA ARG A 367 -26.25 8.97 7.17
C ARG A 367 -25.16 8.90 6.10
N HIS A 368 -23.97 8.44 6.46
CA HIS A 368 -22.84 8.25 5.54
C HIS A 368 -23.20 7.32 4.39
N ARG A 369 -23.80 6.15 4.67
CA ARG A 369 -24.25 5.24 3.60
C ARG A 369 -25.29 5.87 2.67
N GLY A 370 -26.13 6.77 3.19
CA GLY A 370 -27.08 7.53 2.39
C GLY A 370 -26.45 8.52 1.40
N THR A 371 -25.18 8.91 1.60
CA THR A 371 -24.44 9.77 0.66
C THR A 371 -23.66 8.98 -0.39
N LEU A 372 -23.57 7.65 -0.28
CA LEU A 372 -22.80 6.82 -1.20
C LEU A 372 -23.60 6.52 -2.47
N THR A 373 -23.09 7.01 -3.60
CA THR A 373 -23.58 6.63 -4.92
C THR A 373 -22.82 5.40 -5.42
N PRO A 374 -23.48 4.33 -5.88
CA PRO A 374 -22.79 3.18 -6.48
C PRO A 374 -21.91 3.60 -7.67
N VAL A 375 -20.69 3.07 -7.72
CA VAL A 375 -19.73 3.31 -8.80
C VAL A 375 -19.21 1.99 -9.38
N PRO A 376 -18.75 1.96 -10.64
CA PRO A 376 -18.17 0.76 -11.21
C PRO A 376 -16.94 0.29 -10.43
N GLN A 377 -16.90 -1.01 -10.09
CA GLN A 377 -15.80 -1.61 -9.34
C GLN A 377 -14.52 -1.66 -10.17
N GLN A 378 -13.59 -0.74 -9.88
CA GLN A 378 -12.32 -0.64 -10.61
C GLN A 378 -11.40 -1.83 -10.35
N LEU A 379 -11.43 -2.42 -9.15
CA LEU A 379 -10.63 -3.57 -8.76
C LEU A 379 -11.38 -4.90 -8.89
N SER A 380 -12.28 -5.01 -9.88
CA SER A 380 -12.98 -6.26 -10.19
C SER A 380 -12.02 -7.29 -10.81
N THR A 381 -12.35 -8.58 -10.73
CA THR A 381 -11.57 -9.65 -11.36
C THR A 381 -11.32 -9.41 -12.85
N PHE A 382 -12.30 -8.88 -13.57
CA PHE A 382 -12.16 -8.57 -15.00
C PHE A 382 -11.20 -7.40 -15.27
N ASN A 383 -11.18 -6.39 -14.40
CA ASN A 383 -10.31 -5.24 -14.55
C ASN A 383 -8.87 -5.51 -14.11
N THR A 384 -8.68 -6.41 -13.13
CA THR A 384 -7.36 -6.78 -12.59
C THR A 384 -6.70 -7.96 -13.31
N LEU A 385 -7.46 -8.70 -14.12
CA LEU A 385 -6.90 -9.76 -14.96
C LEU A 385 -5.83 -9.20 -15.91
N TRP A 386 -4.73 -9.93 -16.06
CA TRP A 386 -3.69 -9.58 -17.03
C TRP A 386 -4.24 -9.52 -18.46
N LYS A 387 -3.95 -8.43 -19.16
CA LYS A 387 -4.43 -8.17 -20.52
C LYS A 387 -3.24 -7.92 -21.44
N PRO A 388 -2.97 -8.79 -22.44
CA PRO A 388 -1.77 -8.68 -23.28
C PRO A 388 -1.71 -7.36 -24.07
N TRP A 389 -2.85 -6.85 -24.53
CA TRP A 389 -2.93 -5.60 -25.28
C TRP A 389 -2.74 -4.32 -24.44
N LEU A 390 -2.69 -4.45 -23.10
CA LEU A 390 -2.39 -3.33 -22.19
C LEU A 390 -0.95 -3.35 -21.66
N GLN A 391 -0.12 -4.29 -22.11
CA GLN A 391 1.22 -4.45 -21.54
C GLN A 391 2.17 -3.36 -22.03
N PRO A 392 2.74 -2.53 -21.13
CA PRO A 392 3.80 -1.61 -21.51
C PRO A 392 5.01 -2.42 -21.96
N CYS A 393 5.56 -2.09 -23.13
CA CYS A 393 6.68 -2.82 -23.70
C CYS A 393 7.61 -1.86 -24.44
N CYS A 394 8.83 -1.70 -23.94
CA CYS A 394 9.93 -1.18 -24.75
C CYS A 394 10.65 -2.34 -25.43
N GLY A 395 10.97 -2.19 -26.72
CA GLY A 395 11.50 -3.29 -27.54
C GLY A 395 10.39 -4.21 -28.05
N THR A 396 10.68 -5.51 -28.16
CA THR A 396 9.80 -6.48 -28.82
C THR A 396 9.03 -7.32 -27.80
N PHE A 397 7.69 -7.27 -27.85
CA PHE A 397 6.83 -8.15 -27.05
C PHE A 397 7.00 -9.62 -27.49
N PRO A 398 7.06 -10.62 -26.58
CA PRO A 398 6.90 -10.55 -25.12
C PRO A 398 8.17 -10.19 -24.35
N PHE A 399 9.32 -10.13 -25.01
CA PHE A 399 10.66 -9.98 -24.41
C PHE A 399 11.03 -8.52 -24.13
N CYS A 400 10.08 -7.73 -23.64
CA CYS A 400 10.25 -6.30 -23.38
C CYS A 400 11.53 -6.00 -22.58
N GLY A 401 12.28 -5.00 -23.03
CA GLY A 401 13.66 -4.77 -22.63
C GLY A 401 14.20 -3.41 -23.12
N CYS A 402 14.59 -2.54 -22.20
CA CYS A 402 15.36 -1.32 -22.47
C CYS A 402 16.01 -0.79 -21.21
N ASP A 403 17.07 0.01 -21.39
CA ASP A 403 17.74 0.74 -20.31
C ASP A 403 18.26 2.08 -20.83
N ARG A 404 17.48 3.14 -20.59
CA ARG A 404 17.75 4.53 -20.98
C ARG A 404 17.75 5.45 -19.77
N ALA A 405 17.83 4.89 -18.56
CA ALA A 405 17.76 5.66 -17.34
C ALA A 405 18.96 6.62 -17.17
N ASP A 406 20.13 6.21 -17.69
CA ASP A 406 21.38 6.96 -17.56
C ASP A 406 21.47 8.17 -18.51
N ASP A 407 20.78 8.14 -19.67
CA ASP A 407 20.78 9.22 -20.68
C ASP A 407 20.15 10.54 -20.19
N ILE A 408 19.38 10.45 -19.12
CA ILE A 408 18.61 11.55 -18.53
C ILE A 408 19.32 12.15 -17.31
N VAL A 409 20.08 11.31 -16.59
CA VAL A 409 20.83 11.71 -15.40
C VAL A 409 21.95 12.69 -15.79
N SER A 410 22.50 12.57 -16.99
CA SER A 410 23.52 13.44 -17.56
C SER A 410 23.00 14.76 -18.13
N ALA A 411 21.71 14.86 -18.49
CA ALA A 411 21.14 16.08 -19.10
C ALA A 411 20.62 17.12 -18.08
N ALA A 412 20.60 16.78 -16.78
CA ALA A 412 20.03 17.61 -15.72
C ALA A 412 21.06 18.23 -14.76
N TRP A 413 22.36 18.20 -15.11
CA TRP A 413 23.45 18.79 -14.34
C TRP A 413 24.43 19.53 -15.24
#